data_AF-F8N7W5-F1
#
_entry.id   AF-F8N7W5-F1
#
_cell.length_a   1.000
_cell.length_b   1.000
_cell.length_c   1.000
_cell.angle_alpha   90.00
_cell.angle_beta   90.00
_cell.angle_gamma   90.00
#
_symmetry.space_group_name_H-M   'P 1'
#
loop_
_entity.id
_entity.type
_entity.pdbx_description
1 polymer ?
#
loop_
_entity_poly.entity_id
_entity_poly.type
_entity_poly.pdbx_seq_one_letter_code
_entity_poly.pdbx_strand_id
1 'polypeptide(L)'
;EELKDYICRKSPNLTCYALRHELKLRISSNRVEKANDLVVAMRQKHNGMAWSEKGSSALAVITASMINGEIEEWITKQKISYRMVG
;
A
#
# COMPACT_ATOMS: atom_id res chain seq x y z
N GLU A 1 -17.82 22.17 2.25
CA GLU A 1 -18.91 21.18 2.33
C GLU A 1 -18.50 19.82 1.79
N GLU A 2 -17.98 19.72 0.56
CA GLU A 2 -17.57 18.44 -0.08
C GLU A 2 -16.71 17.49 0.79
N LEU A 3 -15.72 18.00 1.51
CA LEU A 3 -14.85 17.18 2.37
C LEU A 3 -15.58 16.62 3.60
N LYS A 4 -16.52 17.39 4.16
CA LYS A 4 -17.33 16.95 5.31
C LYS A 4 -18.28 15.83 4.88
N ASP A 5 -18.93 16.01 3.72
CA ASP A 5 -19.81 14.99 3.15
C ASP A 5 -19.07 13.70 2.81
N TYR A 6 -17.85 13.84 2.26
CA TYR A 6 -16.96 12.70 2.01
C TYR A 6 -16.66 11.91 3.30
N ILE A 7 -16.29 12.62 4.37
CA ILE A 7 -15.99 11.99 5.67
C ILE A 7 -17.23 11.33 6.24
N CYS A 8 -18.39 11.99 6.22
CA CYS A 8 -19.66 11.42 6.69
C CYS A 8 -19.99 10.11 5.98
N ARG A 9 -19.87 10.09 4.64
CA ARG A 9 -20.10 8.88 3.83
C ARG A 9 -19.12 7.75 4.13
N LYS A 10 -17.87 8.07 4.50
CA LYS A 10 -16.83 7.10 4.81
C LYS A 10 -16.71 6.75 6.29
N SER A 11 -17.48 7.41 7.17
CA SER A 11 -17.47 7.24 8.62
C SER A 11 -17.49 5.78 9.09
N PRO A 12 -18.29 4.86 8.51
CA PRO A 12 -18.28 3.45 8.93
C PRO A 12 -16.96 2.71 8.70
N ASN A 13 -16.14 3.20 7.77
CA ASN A 13 -14.82 2.63 7.45
C ASN A 13 -13.68 3.40 8.13
N LEU A 14 -13.98 4.50 8.82
CA LEU A 14 -12.97 5.32 9.46
C LEU A 14 -12.49 4.62 10.72
N THR A 15 -11.17 4.47 10.83
CA THR A 15 -10.59 3.87 12.03
C THR A 15 -10.72 4.84 13.21
N CYS A 16 -11.12 4.34 14.38
CA CYS A 16 -11.16 5.15 15.60
C CYS A 16 -9.74 5.46 16.09
N TYR A 17 -9.20 6.62 15.70
CA TYR A 17 -7.85 7.04 16.09
C TYR A 17 -7.70 7.26 17.59
N ALA A 18 -8.74 7.73 18.28
CA ALA A 18 -8.74 7.87 19.73
C ALA A 18 -8.53 6.51 20.42
N LEU A 19 -9.30 5.48 20.04
CA LEU A 19 -9.13 4.12 20.57
C LEU A 19 -7.74 3.56 20.26
N ARG A 20 -7.23 3.76 19.04
CA ARG A 20 -5.87 3.31 18.68
C ARG A 20 -4.79 3.99 19.51
N HIS A 21 -4.95 5.29 19.78
CA HIS A 21 -4.04 6.05 20.63
C HIS A 21 -4.03 5.51 22.06
N GLU A 22 -5.21 5.27 22.65
CA GLU A 22 -5.35 4.64 23.98
C GLU A 22 -4.69 3.25 24.03
N LEU A 23 -4.87 2.46 22.98
CA LEU A 23 -4.24 1.14 22.84
C LEU A 23 -2.73 1.20 22.50
N LYS A 24 -2.14 2.41 22.44
CA LYS A 24 -0.74 2.64 22.02
C LYS A 24 -0.38 2.03 20.67
N LEU A 25 -1.38 1.85 19.81
CA LEU A 25 -1.19 1.38 18.45
C LEU A 25 -0.71 2.53 17.58
N ARG A 26 0.18 2.20 16.64
CA ARG A 26 0.69 3.19 15.68
C ARG A 26 -0.46 3.79 14.86
N ILE A 27 -0.58 5.11 14.86
CA ILE A 27 -1.59 5.86 14.09
C ILE A 27 -1.02 6.49 12.80
N SER A 28 0.29 6.56 12.65
CA SER A 28 0.93 7.18 11.48
C SER A 28 0.81 6.33 10.21
N SER A 29 0.53 6.96 9.08
CA SER A 29 0.55 6.34 7.74
C SER A 29 1.95 6.13 7.15
N ASN A 30 3.01 6.63 7.79
CA ASN A 30 4.37 6.67 7.23
C ASN A 30 4.88 5.33 6.68
N ARG A 31 4.52 4.19 7.30
CA ARG A 31 4.92 2.86 6.79
C ARG A 31 4.29 2.57 5.42
N VAL A 32 3.00 2.86 5.28
CA VAL A 32 2.24 2.63 4.05
C VAL A 32 2.68 3.62 2.98
N GLU A 33 2.88 4.89 3.35
CA GLU A 33 3.40 5.91 2.44
C GLU A 33 4.78 5.54 1.92
N LYS A 34 5.68 5.09 2.82
CA LYS A 34 7.02 4.67 2.40
C LYS A 34 6.99 3.42 1.52
N ALA A 35 6.09 2.47 1.79
CA ALA A 35 5.90 1.31 0.92
C ALA A 35 5.40 1.73 -0.47
N ASN A 36 4.45 2.68 -0.55
CA ASN A 36 4.02 3.25 -1.82
C ASN A 36 5.16 3.97 -2.55
N ASP A 37 6.02 4.69 -1.84
CA ASP A 37 7.20 5.31 -2.46
C ASP A 37 8.11 4.28 -3.10
N LEU A 38 8.39 3.19 -2.36
CA LEU A 38 9.25 2.09 -2.80
C LEU A 38 8.69 1.33 -4.00
N VAL A 39 7.40 1.00 -3.97
CA VAL A 39 6.77 0.11 -4.95
C VAL A 39 6.27 0.86 -6.18
N VAL A 40 5.74 2.07 -5.99
CA VAL A 40 5.00 2.80 -7.05
C VAL A 40 5.65 4.14 -7.37
N ALA A 41 5.81 5.03 -6.38
CA ALA A 41 6.08 6.44 -6.67
C ALA A 41 7.44 6.67 -7.33
N MET A 42 8.51 6.06 -6.81
CA MET A 42 9.86 6.25 -7.33
C MET A 42 10.00 5.88 -8.81
N ARG A 43 9.28 4.85 -9.28
CA ARG A 43 9.37 4.38 -10.67
C ARG A 43 8.29 4.96 -11.59
N GLN A 44 7.08 5.19 -11.08
CA GLN A 44 5.93 5.51 -11.92
C GLN A 44 5.51 6.99 -11.87
N LYS A 45 5.62 7.68 -10.73
CA LYS A 45 5.10 9.06 -10.58
C LYS A 45 6.09 10.14 -11.04
N HIS A 46 7.39 9.94 -10.82
CA HIS A 46 8.39 10.99 -11.03
C HIS A 46 9.10 10.94 -12.39
N ASN A 47 8.85 9.91 -13.20
CA ASN A 47 9.58 9.68 -14.46
C ASN A 47 8.83 10.12 -15.72
N GLY A 48 7.70 10.82 -15.60
CA GLY A 48 6.95 11.33 -16.76
C GLY A 48 6.44 10.24 -17.72
N MET A 49 6.43 8.97 -17.29
CA MET A 49 6.02 7.83 -18.10
C MET A 49 4.51 7.59 -17.98
N ALA A 50 3.85 7.40 -19.12
CA ALA A 50 2.48 6.92 -19.17
C ALA A 50 2.48 5.38 -19.11
N TRP A 51 2.08 4.83 -17.96
CA TRP A 51 1.92 3.39 -17.79
C TRP A 51 0.48 2.99 -18.13
N SER A 52 0.32 1.87 -18.83
CA SER A 52 -1.00 1.24 -18.90
C SER A 52 -1.39 0.74 -17.51
N GLU A 53 -2.69 0.72 -17.19
CA GLU A 53 -3.19 0.26 -15.89
C GLU A 53 -2.67 -1.14 -15.52
N LYS A 54 -2.68 -2.05 -16.50
CA LYS A 54 -2.13 -3.41 -16.36
C LYS A 54 -0.62 -3.40 -16.11
N GLY A 55 0.13 -2.57 -16.83
CA GLY A 55 1.59 -2.47 -16.68
C GLY A 55 2.00 -1.87 -15.34
N SER A 56 1.30 -0.83 -14.89
CA SER A 56 1.49 -0.20 -13.58
C SER A 56 1.30 -1.21 -12.44
N SER A 57 0.19 -1.97 -12.50
CA SER A 57 -0.14 -2.98 -11.49
C SER A 57 0.85 -4.14 -11.51
N ALA A 58 1.20 -4.67 -12.68
CA ALA A 58 2.16 -5.76 -12.80
C ALA A 58 3.55 -5.36 -12.29
N LEU A 59 4.02 -4.15 -12.61
CA LEU A 59 5.30 -3.64 -12.15
C LEU A 59 5.32 -3.45 -10.62
N ALA A 60 4.23 -2.96 -10.03
CA ALA A 60 4.10 -2.82 -8.59
C ALA A 60 4.18 -4.19 -7.90
N VAL A 61 3.49 -5.21 -8.41
CA VAL A 61 3.54 -6.57 -7.88
C VAL A 61 4.94 -7.16 -7.96
N ILE A 62 5.59 -7.08 -9.13
CA ILE A 62 6.96 -7.58 -9.30
C ILE A 62 7.93 -6.89 -8.34
N THR A 63 7.82 -5.57 -8.21
CA THR A 63 8.68 -4.77 -7.32
C THR A 63 8.46 -5.15 -5.85
N ALA A 64 7.21 -5.33 -5.43
CA ALA A 64 6.87 -5.77 -4.08
C ALA A 64 7.42 -7.18 -3.79
N SER A 65 7.25 -8.13 -4.72
CA SER A 65 7.77 -9.49 -4.58
C SER A 65 9.30 -9.52 -4.53
N MET A 66 9.98 -8.63 -5.26
CA MET A 66 11.44 -8.49 -5.19
C MET A 66 11.89 -7.94 -3.83
N ILE A 67 11.26 -6.88 -3.32
CA ILE A 67 11.61 -6.26 -2.03
C ILE A 67 11.36 -7.24 -0.87
N ASN A 68 10.31 -8.05 -0.97
CA ASN A 68 9.96 -9.03 0.06
C ASN A 68 10.76 -10.34 -0.05
N GLY A 69 11.56 -10.53 -1.11
CA GLY A 69 12.32 -11.76 -1.35
C GLY A 69 11.47 -12.95 -1.77
N GLU A 70 10.29 -12.70 -2.35
CA GLU A 70 9.27 -13.71 -2.69
C GLU A 70 9.19 -13.98 -4.20
N ILE A 71 10.05 -13.32 -4.99
CA ILE A 71 9.99 -13.37 -6.45
C ILE A 71 10.17 -14.78 -7.02
N GLU A 72 11.07 -15.58 -6.44
CA GLU A 72 11.36 -16.93 -6.91
C GLU A 72 10.17 -17.88 -6.65
N GLU A 73 9.61 -17.84 -5.44
CA GLU A 73 8.46 -18.66 -5.07
C GLU A 73 7.18 -18.23 -5.82
N TRP A 74 7.02 -16.93 -6.07
CA TRP A 74 5.92 -16.42 -6.86
C TRP A 74 6.01 -16.84 -8.32
N ILE A 75 7.18 -16.74 -8.96
CA ILE A 75 7.36 -17.13 -10.37
C ILE A 75 7.21 -18.65 -10.54
N THR A 76 7.81 -19.44 -9.63
CA THR A 76 7.87 -20.89 -9.78
C THR A 76 6.60 -21.60 -9.31
N LYS A 77 5.98 -21.12 -8.23
CA LYS A 77 4.85 -21.79 -7.58
C LYS A 77 3.55 -20.99 -7.62
N GLN A 78 3.58 -19.75 -8.10
CA GLN A 78 2.44 -18.82 -8.05
C GLN A 78 1.89 -18.62 -6.63
N LYS A 79 2.78 -18.70 -5.63
CA LYS A 79 2.44 -18.51 -4.22
C LYS A 79 3.13 -17.27 -3.67
N ILE A 80 2.41 -16.49 -2.87
CA ILE A 80 2.94 -15.36 -2.12
C ILE A 80 2.74 -15.68 -0.65
N SER A 81 3.80 -15.58 0.15
CA SER A 81 3.72 -15.81 1.59
C SER A 81 3.18 -14.54 2.25
N TYR A 82 2.16 -14.65 3.10
CA TYR A 82 1.72 -13.50 3.89
C TYR A 82 2.18 -13.67 5.32
N ARG A 83 3.01 -12.73 5.79
CA ARG A 83 3.43 -12.65 7.19
C ARG A 83 2.88 -11.37 7.79
N MET A 84 2.00 -11.50 8.79
CA MET A 84 1.64 -10.35 9.61
C MET A 84 2.82 -10.00 10.49
N VAL A 85 3.44 -8.86 10.21
CA VAL A 85 4.45 -8.27 11.09
C VAL A 85 3.70 -7.34 12.05
N GLY A 86 3.59 -7.78 13.30
CA GLY A 86 2.99 -7.01 14.41
C GLY A 86 3.73 -5.71 14.70
#